data_AF-A0A1K1RV79-F1
#
_entry.id   AF-A0A1K1RV79-F1
#
_cell.length_a   1.000
_cell.length_b   1.000
_cell.length_c   1.000
_cell.angle_alpha   90.00
_cell.angle_beta   90.00
_cell.angle_gamma   90.00
#
_symmetry.space_group_name_H-M   'P 1'
#
loop_
_entity.id
_entity.type
_entity.pdbx_description
1 polymer ?
#
loop_
_entity_poly.entity_id
_entity_poly.type
_entity_poly.pdbx_seq_one_letter_code
_entity_poly.pdbx_strand_id
1 'polypeptide(L)'
;MGNYSKTFEWIDFPQGRVRYAGSKRGREEPPIETFTVEYRGGVYYGEIDERYLADGNRYNLEVVSFGWVIHDWVGTEPDPCSCAAFSFDELSEVQAMVCGAIKAWLKLEDRPSFLYESFQSRFMGEVAFRDGWALLKDDEEDV
;
A
#
# COMPACT_ATOMS: atom_id res chain seq x y z
N MET A 1 26.73 -9.39 -3.87
CA MET A 1 25.32 -9.19 -4.28
C MET A 1 24.46 -9.66 -3.11
N GLY A 2 23.93 -8.71 -2.32
CA GLY A 2 23.05 -9.03 -1.21
C GLY A 2 21.72 -9.56 -1.75
N ASN A 3 21.24 -10.67 -1.20
CA ASN A 3 19.89 -11.16 -1.47
C ASN A 3 18.88 -10.21 -0.81
N TYR A 4 18.52 -9.12 -1.49
CA TYR A 4 17.43 -8.21 -1.10
C TYR A 4 16.05 -8.90 -1.09
N SER A 5 15.98 -10.16 -1.48
CA SER A 5 14.76 -10.98 -1.53
C SER A 5 14.26 -11.46 -0.15
N LYS A 6 14.95 -11.13 0.96
CA LYS A 6 14.65 -11.68 2.30
C LYS A 6 14.17 -10.67 3.35
N THR A 7 14.22 -9.37 3.10
CA THR A 7 13.81 -8.37 4.12
C THR A 7 12.34 -7.94 4.01
N PHE A 8 11.68 -8.25 2.90
CA PHE A 8 10.26 -7.95 2.68
C PHE A 8 9.43 -9.23 2.52
N GLU A 9 9.58 -10.16 3.46
CA GLU A 9 8.77 -11.37 3.49
C GLU A 9 7.29 -11.03 3.75
N TRP A 10 6.42 -11.96 3.35
CA TRP A 10 4.99 -11.86 3.62
C TRP A 10 4.73 -11.83 5.13
N ILE A 11 3.86 -10.92 5.54
CA ILE A 11 3.32 -10.85 6.89
C ILE A 11 1.95 -11.48 6.86
N ASP A 12 1.78 -12.57 7.60
CA ASP A 12 0.53 -13.31 7.68
C ASP A 12 -0.46 -12.67 8.67
N PHE A 13 -1.72 -12.60 8.24
CA PHE A 13 -2.89 -12.16 9.00
C PHE A 13 -3.98 -13.24 8.90
N PRO A 14 -4.97 -13.27 9.83
CA PRO A 14 -6.08 -14.23 9.75
C PRO A 14 -6.82 -14.24 8.40
N GLN A 15 -6.93 -13.07 7.76
CA GLN A 15 -7.67 -12.85 6.53
C GLN A 15 -6.83 -12.95 5.24
N GLY A 16 -5.49 -13.00 5.35
CA GLY A 16 -4.60 -12.91 4.19
C GLY A 16 -3.16 -12.61 4.57
N ARG A 17 -2.36 -12.15 3.61
CA ARG A 17 -0.96 -11.75 3.87
C ARG A 17 -0.58 -10.52 3.09
N VAL A 18 0.34 -9.73 3.65
CA VAL A 18 0.81 -8.46 3.05
C VAL A 18 2.32 -8.47 2.94
N ARG A 19 2.86 -7.97 1.83
CA ARG A 19 4.29 -7.71 1.69
C ARG A 19 4.54 -6.38 1.02
N TYR A 20 5.72 -5.82 1.25
CA TYR A 20 6.22 -4.72 0.45
C TYR A 20 6.70 -5.26 -0.89
N ALA A 21 6.24 -4.65 -1.99
CA ALA A 21 6.51 -5.09 -3.36
C ALA A 21 7.67 -4.33 -4.01
N GLY A 22 8.20 -3.32 -3.33
CA GLY A 22 9.34 -2.52 -3.76
C GLY A 22 8.96 -1.17 -4.36
N SER A 23 9.97 -0.32 -4.47
CA SER A 23 9.92 0.93 -5.21
C SER A 23 9.90 0.64 -6.72
N LYS A 24 8.93 1.18 -7.45
CA LYS A 24 8.99 1.23 -8.91
C LYS A 24 9.32 2.63 -9.37
N ARG A 25 10.19 2.75 -10.38
CA ARG A 25 10.47 4.01 -11.05
C ARG A 25 9.93 3.97 -12.47
N GLY A 26 8.97 4.84 -12.77
CA GLY A 26 8.76 5.30 -14.14
C GLY A 26 10.00 6.04 -14.63
N ARG A 27 10.24 6.09 -15.94
CA ARG A 27 11.44 6.70 -16.53
C ARG A 27 11.57 8.20 -16.21
N GLU A 28 10.44 8.86 -15.96
CA GLU A 28 10.32 10.31 -15.70
C GLU A 28 9.47 10.62 -14.46
N GLU A 29 9.01 9.60 -13.74
CA GLU A 29 8.12 9.74 -12.58
C GLU A 29 8.87 9.49 -11.26
N PRO A 30 8.47 10.15 -10.17
CA PRO A 30 8.99 9.84 -8.85
C PRO A 30 8.80 8.35 -8.53
N PRO A 31 9.72 7.75 -7.73
CA PRO A 31 9.56 6.36 -7.32
C PRO A 31 8.24 6.19 -6.57
N ILE A 32 7.40 5.26 -7.03
CA ILE A 32 6.19 4.84 -6.33
C ILE A 32 6.53 3.68 -5.41
N GLU A 33 6.02 3.71 -4.18
CA GLU A 33 6.22 2.63 -3.23
C GLU A 33 5.02 1.70 -3.28
N THR A 34 5.25 0.43 -3.61
CA THR A 34 4.15 -0.53 -3.84
C THR A 34 4.11 -1.61 -2.77
N PHE A 35 2.91 -2.08 -2.45
CA PHE A 35 2.67 -3.23 -1.60
C PHE A 35 1.79 -4.26 -2.31
N THR A 36 1.87 -5.51 -1.87
CA THR A 36 1.02 -6.60 -2.34
C THR A 36 0.24 -7.17 -1.18
N VAL A 37 -1.05 -7.40 -1.40
CA VAL A 37 -1.95 -8.09 -0.48
C VAL A 37 -2.45 -9.36 -1.17
N GLU A 38 -2.25 -10.51 -0.55
CA GLU A 38 -2.99 -11.71 -0.89
C GLU A 38 -4.21 -11.80 0.03
N TYR A 39 -5.39 -11.80 -0.55
CA TYR A 39 -6.66 -11.76 0.16
C TYR A 39 -7.71 -12.59 -0.58
N ARG A 40 -8.44 -13.46 0.14
CA ARG A 40 -9.47 -14.36 -0.42
C ARG A 40 -9.02 -15.15 -1.66
N GLY A 41 -7.75 -15.52 -1.74
CA GLY A 41 -7.17 -16.29 -2.86
C GLY A 41 -6.80 -15.46 -4.09
N GLY A 42 -6.99 -14.14 -4.06
CA GLY A 42 -6.48 -13.20 -5.05
C GLY A 42 -5.21 -12.50 -4.57
N VAL A 43 -4.39 -12.04 -5.51
CA VAL A 43 -3.22 -11.20 -5.24
C VAL A 43 -3.47 -9.83 -5.85
N TYR A 44 -3.40 -8.81 -5.00
CA TYR A 44 -3.73 -7.44 -5.35
C TYR A 44 -2.57 -6.51 -5.02
N TYR A 45 -2.32 -5.53 -5.87
CA TYR A 45 -1.27 -4.55 -5.69
C TYR A 45 -1.87 -3.20 -5.28
N GLY A 46 -1.11 -2.44 -4.50
CA GLY A 46 -1.45 -1.08 -4.12
C GLY A 46 -0.21 -0.20 -4.02
N GLU A 47 -0.46 1.11 -3.98
CA GLU A 47 0.54 2.16 -3.82
C GLU A 47 0.36 2.86 -2.49
N ILE A 48 1.50 3.17 -1.89
CA ILE A 48 1.59 3.98 -0.69
C ILE A 48 2.54 5.16 -0.98
N ASP A 49 2.21 6.32 -0.43
CA ASP A 49 3.00 7.53 -0.63
C ASP A 49 3.21 8.27 0.70
N GLU A 50 4.26 9.09 0.75
CA GLU A 50 4.60 9.93 1.89
C GLU A 50 3.85 11.26 1.82
N ARG A 51 2.86 11.43 2.69
CA ARG A 51 2.12 12.69 2.82
C ARG A 51 2.78 13.61 3.83
N TYR A 52 3.63 14.50 3.35
CA TYR A 52 4.31 15.50 4.18
C TYR A 52 3.32 16.50 4.78
N LEU A 53 3.51 16.80 6.06
CA LEU A 53 2.81 17.83 6.80
C LEU A 53 3.37 19.22 6.44
N ALA A 54 2.67 20.28 6.84
CA ALA A 54 3.00 21.66 6.47
C ALA A 54 4.41 22.13 6.88
N ASP A 55 5.06 21.45 7.84
CA ASP A 55 6.45 21.74 8.24
C ASP A 55 7.50 21.15 7.30
N GLY A 56 7.11 20.27 6.37
CA GLY A 56 8.00 19.69 5.37
C GLY A 56 8.95 18.61 5.87
N ASN A 57 9.02 18.36 7.19
CA ASN A 57 9.94 17.39 7.77
C ASN A 57 9.23 16.22 8.48
N ARG A 58 7.92 16.32 8.68
CA ARG A 58 7.07 15.26 9.21
C ARG A 58 6.16 14.76 8.13
N TYR A 59 5.92 13.46 8.09
CA TYR A 59 5.04 12.84 7.10
C TYR A 59 4.18 11.76 7.73
N ASN A 60 3.01 11.56 7.12
CA ASN A 60 2.15 10.41 7.30
C ASN A 60 2.25 9.53 6.05
N LEU A 61 1.69 8.33 6.12
CA LEU A 61 1.53 7.50 4.93
C LEU A 61 0.12 7.68 4.38
N GLU A 62 0.00 7.67 3.07
CA GLU A 62 -1.27 7.65 2.38
C GLU A 62 -1.30 6.46 1.43
N VAL A 63 -2.31 5.60 1.56
CA VAL A 63 -2.60 4.60 0.54
C VAL A 63 -3.31 5.31 -0.61
N VAL A 64 -2.63 5.36 -1.75
CA VAL A 64 -3.05 6.10 -2.93
C VAL A 64 -4.02 5.28 -3.76
N SER A 65 -3.65 4.03 -4.04
CA SER A 65 -4.47 3.11 -4.81
C SER A 65 -4.30 1.66 -4.35
N PHE A 66 -5.30 0.82 -4.62
CA PHE A 66 -5.33 -0.59 -4.31
C PHE A 66 -6.29 -1.36 -5.22
N GLY A 67 -5.97 -2.62 -5.47
CA GLY A 67 -6.85 -3.56 -6.16
C GLY A 67 -6.35 -4.00 -7.52
N TRP A 68 -5.22 -3.46 -7.98
CA TRP A 68 -4.61 -3.83 -9.25
C TRP A 68 -4.35 -5.34 -9.31
N VAL A 69 -4.82 -6.00 -10.37
CA VAL A 69 -4.63 -7.46 -10.55
C VAL A 69 -3.36 -7.80 -11.31
N ILE A 70 -2.80 -6.82 -12.01
CA ILE A 70 -1.50 -6.90 -12.66
C ILE A 70 -0.48 -6.10 -11.84
N HIS A 71 0.75 -6.60 -11.82
CA HIS A 71 1.84 -5.86 -11.19
C HIS A 71 2.29 -4.67 -12.05
N ASP A 72 1.89 -4.58 -13.32
CA ASP A 72 2.28 -3.47 -14.20
C ASP A 72 1.54 -2.19 -13.81
N TRP A 73 2.27 -1.07 -13.73
CA TRP A 73 1.72 0.17 -13.21
C TRP A 73 1.10 0.97 -14.34
N VAL A 74 -0.24 1.09 -14.35
CA VAL A 74 -1.00 1.75 -15.43
C VAL A 74 -1.47 3.16 -15.03
N GLY A 75 -1.29 3.54 -13.76
CA GLY A 75 -1.66 4.86 -13.22
C GLY A 75 -1.83 4.83 -11.71
N THR A 76 -2.07 6.00 -11.12
CA THR A 76 -2.30 6.18 -9.66
C THR A 76 -3.78 6.16 -9.28
N GLU A 77 -4.69 6.29 -10.25
CA GLU A 77 -6.13 6.17 -10.04
C GLU A 77 -6.58 4.73 -10.36
N PRO A 78 -7.32 4.05 -9.47
CA PRO A 78 -7.77 2.70 -9.72
C PRO A 78 -8.75 2.65 -10.91
N ASP A 79 -8.41 1.86 -11.91
CA ASP A 79 -9.17 1.72 -13.16
C ASP A 79 -10.05 0.46 -13.13
N PRO A 80 -11.36 0.54 -13.46
CA PRO A 80 -12.27 -0.63 -13.48
C PRO A 80 -11.85 -1.78 -14.39
N CYS A 81 -11.06 -1.54 -15.44
CA CYS A 81 -10.60 -2.61 -16.32
C CYS A 81 -9.39 -3.37 -15.73
N SER A 82 -8.73 -2.79 -14.72
CA SER A 82 -7.42 -3.23 -14.23
C SER A 82 -7.38 -3.48 -12.72
N CYS A 83 -8.39 -3.00 -11.98
CA CYS A 83 -8.55 -3.18 -10.54
C CYS A 83 -9.76 -4.07 -10.22
N ALA A 84 -9.60 -4.92 -9.22
CA ALA A 84 -10.72 -5.61 -8.61
C ALA A 84 -11.53 -4.63 -7.75
N ALA A 85 -12.85 -4.82 -7.77
CA ALA A 85 -13.76 -4.14 -6.86
C ALA A 85 -13.91 -4.94 -5.55
N PHE A 86 -14.10 -4.24 -4.44
CA PHE A 86 -14.24 -4.81 -3.11
C PHE A 86 -15.45 -4.22 -2.38
N SER A 87 -16.08 -4.99 -1.50
CA SER A 87 -17.09 -4.43 -0.59
C SER A 87 -16.43 -3.60 0.51
N PHE A 88 -17.23 -2.79 1.22
CA PHE A 88 -16.74 -1.98 2.32
C PHE A 88 -16.08 -2.83 3.42
N ASP A 89 -16.69 -3.97 3.77
CA ASP A 89 -16.11 -4.91 4.75
C ASP A 89 -14.76 -5.47 4.28
N GLU A 90 -14.67 -5.87 3.01
CA GLU A 90 -13.41 -6.37 2.42
C GLU A 90 -12.31 -5.30 2.48
N LEU A 91 -12.65 -4.05 2.15
CA LEU A 91 -11.71 -2.93 2.25
C LEU A 91 -11.31 -2.65 3.70
N SER A 92 -12.24 -2.70 4.66
CA SER A 92 -11.91 -2.51 6.07
C SER A 92 -10.93 -3.58 6.58
N GLU A 93 -11.08 -4.84 6.14
CA GLU A 93 -10.13 -5.90 6.46
C GLU A 93 -8.75 -5.65 5.84
N VAL A 94 -8.70 -5.19 4.59
CA VAL A 94 -7.47 -4.81 3.89
C VAL A 94 -6.79 -3.63 4.59
N GLN A 95 -7.53 -2.59 4.97
CA GLN A 95 -7.01 -1.45 5.72
C GLN A 95 -6.35 -1.90 7.02
N ALA A 96 -7.00 -2.81 7.76
CA ALA A 96 -6.45 -3.37 8.99
C ALA A 96 -5.15 -4.16 8.73
N MET A 97 -5.11 -4.96 7.66
CA MET A 97 -3.89 -5.69 7.27
C MET A 97 -2.75 -4.74 6.91
N VAL A 98 -2.99 -3.73 6.07
CA VAL A 98 -1.97 -2.77 5.64
C VAL A 98 -1.43 -1.97 6.83
N CYS A 99 -2.31 -1.47 7.70
CA CYS A 99 -1.92 -0.80 8.93
C CYS A 99 -1.11 -1.71 9.86
N GLY A 100 -1.49 -2.99 9.95
CA GLY A 100 -0.74 -4.01 10.69
C GLY A 100 0.64 -4.27 10.10
N ALA A 101 0.72 -4.33 8.77
CA ALA A 101 1.96 -4.58 8.04
C ALA A 101 2.95 -3.43 8.21
N ILE A 102 2.49 -2.18 8.12
CA ILE A 102 3.31 -0.98 8.39
C ILE A 102 3.88 -1.03 9.80
N LYS A 103 3.05 -1.37 10.81
CA LYS A 103 3.51 -1.52 12.21
C LYS A 103 4.56 -2.62 12.37
N ALA A 104 4.48 -3.69 11.58
CA ALA A 104 5.48 -4.75 11.58
C ALA A 104 6.77 -4.31 10.87
N TRP A 105 6.67 -3.64 9.71
CA TRP A 105 7.82 -3.10 8.98
C TRP A 105 8.61 -2.07 9.79
N LEU A 106 7.95 -1.25 10.60
CA LEU A 106 8.61 -0.33 11.54
C LEU A 106 9.52 -1.03 12.57
N LYS A 107 9.29 -2.31 12.85
CA LYS A 107 10.09 -3.10 13.79
C LYS A 107 11.28 -3.79 13.12
N LEU A 108 11.35 -3.79 11.78
CA LEU A 108 12.47 -4.36 11.06
C LEU A 108 13.71 -3.48 11.21
N GLU A 109 14.88 -4.12 11.22
CA GLU A 109 16.17 -3.43 11.18
C GLU A 109 16.40 -2.81 9.79
N ASP A 110 16.07 -3.56 8.73
CA ASP A 110 16.08 -3.10 7.34
C ASP A 110 14.63 -2.82 6.90
N ARG A 111 14.23 -1.55 7.04
CA ARG A 111 12.86 -1.11 6.77
C ARG A 111 12.68 -0.74 5.30
N PRO A 112 11.43 -0.71 4.79
CA PRO A 112 11.14 -0.07 3.51
C PRO A 112 11.63 1.39 3.48
N SER A 113 12.02 1.88 2.29
CA SER A 113 12.54 3.24 2.06
C SER A 113 11.68 4.33 2.68
N PHE A 114 10.36 4.24 2.48
CA PHE A 114 9.37 5.19 2.97
C PHE A 114 9.17 5.17 4.51
N LEU A 115 9.82 4.25 5.22
CA LEU A 115 9.80 4.16 6.69
C LEU A 115 11.16 4.53 7.32
N TYR A 116 12.14 4.96 6.52
CA TYR A 116 13.40 5.44 7.06
C TYR A 116 13.25 6.86 7.60
N GLU A 117 13.30 6.98 8.93
CA GLU A 117 13.34 8.27 9.60
C GLU A 117 14.75 8.88 9.52
N SER A 118 14.83 10.15 9.16
CA SER A 118 16.04 10.96 9.17
C SER A 118 15.81 12.27 9.92
N PHE A 119 16.85 13.09 10.09
CA PHE A 119 16.68 14.43 10.65
C PHE A 119 15.74 15.32 9.80
N GLN A 120 15.56 14.97 8.52
CA GLN A 120 14.76 15.72 7.55
C GLN A 120 13.38 15.09 7.29
N SER A 121 13.16 13.83 7.69
CA SER A 121 11.88 13.15 7.45
C SER A 121 11.53 12.27 8.66
N ARG A 122 10.39 12.55 9.29
CA ARG A 122 9.92 11.80 10.47
C ARG A 122 8.50 11.28 10.25
N PHE A 123 8.35 9.96 10.32
CA PHE A 123 7.05 9.32 10.24
C PHE A 123 6.26 9.56 11.54
N MET A 124 5.06 10.09 11.43
CA MET A 124 4.24 10.45 12.58
C MET A 124 3.32 9.31 13.07
N GLY A 125 3.25 8.20 12.33
CA GLY A 125 2.49 7.01 12.76
C GLY A 125 1.08 6.89 12.18
N GLU A 126 0.62 7.87 11.41
CA GLU A 126 -0.72 7.84 10.81
C GLU A 126 -0.66 7.32 9.37
N VAL A 127 -1.66 6.50 9.04
CA VAL A 127 -1.88 5.93 7.71
C VAL A 127 -3.27 6.35 7.27
N ALA A 128 -3.33 7.19 6.26
CA ALA A 128 -4.57 7.63 5.62
C ALA A 128 -4.85 6.79 4.38
N PHE A 129 -6.12 6.71 3.99
CA PHE A 129 -6.56 6.09 2.74
C PHE A 129 -7.20 7.20 1.91
N ARG A 130 -6.67 7.42 0.69
CA ARG A 130 -7.17 8.47 -0.21
C ARG A 130 -8.62 8.21 -0.58
N ASP A 131 -9.43 9.25 -0.76
CA ASP A 131 -10.77 9.08 -1.35
C ASP A 131 -10.67 8.40 -2.72
N GLY A 132 -11.41 7.31 -2.92
CA GLY A 132 -11.34 6.51 -4.15
C GLY A 132 -10.08 5.66 -4.29
N TRP A 133 -9.33 5.39 -3.20
CA TRP A 133 -8.13 4.53 -3.24
C TRP A 133 -8.39 3.10 -3.73
N ALA A 134 -9.62 2.59 -3.66
CA ALA A 134 -9.97 1.27 -4.17
C ALA A 134 -11.35 1.32 -4.82
N LEU A 135 -11.57 0.43 -5.79
CA LEU A 135 -12.90 0.30 -6.39
C LEU A 135 -13.84 -0.36 -5.40
N LEU A 136 -14.97 0.29 -5.16
CA LEU A 136 -16.08 -0.30 -4.43
C LEU A 136 -16.89 -1.16 -5.39
N LYS A 137 -17.30 -2.35 -4.93
CA LYS A 137 -18.41 -3.05 -5.56
C LYS A 137 -19.63 -2.14 -5.37
N ASP A 138 -20.28 -1.76 -6.46
CA ASP A 138 -21.66 -1.35 -6.37
C ASP A 138 -22.41 -2.55 -5.76
N ASP A 139 -22.86 -2.41 -4.51
CA ASP A 139 -24.07 -3.12 -4.13
C ASP A 139 -25.13 -2.55 -5.06
N GLU A 140 -25.52 -3.32 -6.09
CA GLU A 140 -26.76 -3.06 -6.83
C GLU A 140 -27.90 -3.02 -5.78
N GLU A 141 -28.14 -1.87 -5.16
CA GLU A 141 -29.49 -1.45 -4.81
C GLU A 141 -30.16 -0.96 -6.11
N ASP A 142 -30.34 -1.87 -7.06
CA ASP A 142 -31.33 -1.70 -8.11
C ASP A 142 -32.68 -2.17 -7.55
N VAL A 143 -33.53 -1.17 -7.33
CA VAL A 143 -34.92 -1.17 -6.82
C VAL A 143 -35.86 -2.05 -7.64
#